data_AF-A0A1C5MI13-F1
#
_entry.id   AF-A0A1C5MI13-F1
#
_cell.length_a   1.000
_cell.length_b   1.000
_cell.length_c   1.000
_cell.angle_alpha   90.00
_cell.angle_beta   90.00
_cell.angle_gamma   90.00
#
_symmetry.space_group_name_H-M   'P 1'
#
loop_
_entity.id
_entity.type
_entity.pdbx_description
1 polymer ?
#
loop_
_entity_poly.entity_id
_entity_poly.type
_entity_poly.pdbx_seq_one_letter_code
_entity_poly.pdbx_strand_id
1 'polypeptide(L)'
;MNLLQKYLFVALDNFRSIKHNEGSEMVINNRLEAWLAFMCMDDPDDILRIIEYSPDFKEMYEQIYDICRNLDGVMRMFSKELQELDRNSVELMVDEMQKDLDKTREKLVETRKKMETKDQQLTEKDKEIELLKKELENMKKLYEENK
;
A
#
# COMPACT_ATOMS: atom_id res chain seq x y z
N MET A 1 -1.24 -2.14 6.55
CA MET A 1 0.18 -2.17 6.91
C MET A 1 0.36 -2.97 8.20
N ASN A 2 0.62 -4.29 8.10
CA ASN A 2 1.01 -5.11 9.26
C ASN A 2 2.51 -5.35 9.14
N LEU A 3 3.29 -4.49 9.78
CA LEU A 3 4.74 -4.66 9.87
C LEU A 3 5.04 -5.74 10.94
N LEU A 4 5.93 -6.69 10.65
CA LEU A 4 6.21 -7.87 11.48
C LEU A 4 6.91 -7.59 12.84
N GLN A 5 7.28 -6.33 13.12
CA GLN A 5 7.96 -5.93 14.36
C GLN A 5 7.02 -5.14 15.27
N LYS A 6 7.24 -5.23 16.60
CA LYS A 6 6.58 -4.35 17.56
C LYS A 6 7.29 -3.00 17.52
N TYR A 7 6.57 -1.94 17.17
CA TYR A 7 7.11 -0.57 17.15
C TYR A 7 6.52 0.25 18.31
N LEU A 8 7.34 1.14 18.86
CA LEU A 8 6.92 2.16 19.81
C LEU A 8 7.21 3.52 19.17
N PHE A 9 6.19 4.36 19.06
CA PHE A 9 6.35 5.74 18.61
C PHE A 9 6.55 6.65 19.82
N VAL A 10 7.62 7.43 19.80
CA VAL A 10 7.93 8.40 20.85
C VAL A 10 7.96 9.79 20.21
N ALA A 11 7.13 10.69 20.73
CA ALA A 11 7.03 12.07 20.29
C ALA A 11 8.13 12.90 20.99
N LEU A 12 9.26 13.07 20.30
CA LEU A 12 10.46 13.73 20.81
C LEU A 12 10.32 15.27 20.95
N ASP A 13 9.42 15.86 20.18
CA ASP A 13 9.00 17.27 20.23
C ASP A 13 8.41 17.67 21.59
N ASN A 14 7.61 16.78 22.19
CA ASN A 14 7.06 17.00 23.53
C ASN A 14 8.18 17.07 24.58
N PHE A 15 9.23 16.25 24.43
CA PHE A 15 10.37 16.25 25.35
C PHE A 15 11.23 17.50 25.18
N ARG A 16 11.46 17.93 23.94
CA ARG A 16 12.16 19.19 23.63
C ARG A 16 11.46 20.41 24.24
N SER A 17 10.14 20.41 24.25
CA SER A 17 9.33 21.50 24.82
C SER A 17 9.46 21.63 26.34
N ILE A 18 9.77 20.55 27.07
CA ILE A 18 9.98 20.58 28.53
C ILE A 18 11.20 21.44 28.90
N LYS A 19 12.26 21.42 28.08
CA LYS A 19 13.43 22.31 28.24
C LYS A 19 13.10 23.78 27.98
N HIS A 20 12.15 24.05 27.06
CA HIS A 20 11.81 25.41 26.63
C HIS A 20 10.79 26.12 27.52
N ASN A 21 10.15 25.43 28.47
CA ASN A 21 9.32 26.07 29.49
C ASN A 21 10.20 26.71 30.59
N GLU A 22 10.36 28.02 30.48
CA GLU A 22 10.86 28.97 31.50
C GLU A 22 12.08 28.53 32.33
N GLY A 23 13.25 28.45 31.69
CA GLY A 23 14.54 28.56 32.39
C GLY A 23 15.01 27.32 33.14
N SER A 24 14.41 26.16 32.90
CA SER A 24 14.87 24.90 33.48
C SER A 24 16.09 24.40 32.69
N GLU A 25 17.26 24.38 33.33
CA GLU A 25 18.40 23.64 32.81
C GLU A 25 18.00 22.17 32.58
N MET A 26 18.50 21.56 31.50
CA MET A 26 18.25 20.15 31.23
C MET A 26 18.83 19.30 32.38
N VAL A 27 17.95 18.64 33.13
CA VAL A 27 18.35 17.70 34.19
C VAL A 27 18.19 16.28 33.67
N ILE A 28 19.29 15.54 33.62
CA ILE A 28 19.31 14.13 33.27
C ILE A 28 19.36 13.32 34.57
N ASN A 29 18.24 12.68 34.94
CA ASN A 29 18.15 11.92 36.19
C ASN A 29 18.36 10.43 35.98
N ASN A 30 18.15 9.93 34.77
CA ASN A 30 18.22 8.51 34.48
C ASN A 30 18.69 8.24 33.04
N ARG A 31 18.95 6.96 32.75
CA ARG A 31 19.47 6.52 31.46
C ARG A 31 18.50 6.73 30.31
N LEU A 32 17.19 6.63 30.55
CA LEU A 32 16.17 6.87 29.52
C LEU A 32 16.15 8.35 29.13
N GLU A 33 16.20 9.25 30.11
CA GLU A 33 16.31 10.69 29.89
C GLU A 33 17.59 11.05 29.15
N ALA A 34 18.70 10.36 29.44
CA ALA A 34 19.95 10.55 28.72
C ALA A 34 19.82 10.16 27.23
N TRP A 35 19.15 9.06 26.92
CA TRP A 35 18.84 8.64 25.54
C TRP A 35 17.86 9.60 24.84
N LEU A 36 16.84 10.08 25.54
CA LEU A 36 15.90 11.06 24.98
C LEU A 36 16.60 12.39 24.73
N ALA A 37 17.44 12.85 25.65
CA ALA A 37 18.27 14.04 25.48
C ALA A 37 19.22 13.88 24.30
N PHE A 38 19.88 12.72 24.17
CA PHE A 38 20.76 12.40 23.04
C PHE A 38 20.04 12.53 21.68
N MET A 39 18.79 12.07 21.58
CA MET A 39 18.01 12.12 20.34
C MET A 39 17.35 13.47 20.07
N CYS A 40 17.24 14.35 21.08
CA CYS A 40 16.46 15.59 21.01
C CYS A 40 17.30 16.88 21.05
N MET A 41 18.53 16.83 21.57
CA MET A 41 19.35 18.00 21.85
C MET A 41 20.52 18.13 20.88
N ASP A 42 20.59 19.28 20.22
CA ASP A 42 21.64 19.61 19.25
C ASP A 42 22.56 20.76 19.73
N ASP A 43 22.21 21.41 20.85
CA ASP A 43 22.96 22.54 21.41
C ASP A 43 24.30 22.04 22.02
N PRO A 44 25.46 22.66 21.71
CA PRO A 44 26.76 22.20 22.18
C PRO A 44 26.88 22.07 23.70
N ASP A 45 26.29 23.01 24.46
CA ASP A 45 26.33 23.01 25.92
C ASP A 45 25.55 21.83 26.51
N ASP A 46 24.43 21.44 25.89
CA ASP A 46 23.64 20.29 26.30
C ASP A 46 24.31 18.97 25.93
N ILE A 47 24.94 18.91 24.74
CA ILE A 47 25.74 17.76 24.32
C ILE A 47 26.88 17.51 25.33
N LEU A 48 27.58 18.57 25.76
CA LEU A 48 28.62 18.46 26.78
C LEU A 48 28.04 17.94 28.10
N ARG A 49 26.90 18.46 28.57
CA ARG A 49 26.22 17.96 29.79
C ARG A 49 25.81 16.48 29.67
N ILE A 50 25.34 16.05 28.50
CA ILE A 50 25.00 14.64 28.24
C ILE A 50 26.23 13.76 28.30
N ILE A 51 27.34 14.18 27.68
CA ILE A 51 28.60 13.44 27.68
C ILE A 51 29.23 13.37 29.08
N GLU A 52 29.14 14.46 29.86
CA GLU A 52 29.60 14.48 31.25
C GLU A 52 28.84 13.48 32.12
N TYR A 53 27.51 13.38 31.95
CA TYR A 53 26.68 12.43 32.67
C TYR A 53 26.82 10.98 32.15
N SER A 54 26.96 10.81 30.83
CA SER A 54 27.04 9.51 30.15
C SER A 54 28.13 9.54 29.08
N PRO A 55 29.39 9.25 29.47
CA PRO A 55 30.57 9.37 28.58
C PRO A 55 30.53 8.46 27.36
N ASP A 56 29.75 7.38 27.41
CA ASP A 56 29.57 6.43 26.32
C ASP A 56 28.84 7.03 25.10
N PHE A 57 28.11 8.14 25.28
CA PHE A 57 27.56 8.90 24.15
C PHE A 57 28.60 9.67 23.35
N LYS A 58 29.81 9.89 23.88
CA LYS A 58 30.84 10.66 23.18
C LYS A 58 31.18 10.06 21.81
N GLU A 59 31.42 8.75 21.77
CA GLU A 59 31.74 8.06 20.52
C GLU A 59 30.57 8.12 19.54
N MET A 60 29.34 8.01 20.04
CA MET A 60 28.13 8.12 19.21
C MET A 60 27.96 9.53 18.63
N TYR A 61 28.22 10.58 19.42
CA TYR A 61 28.21 11.96 18.93
C TYR A 61 29.30 12.23 17.91
N GLU A 62 30.51 11.68 18.08
CA GLU A 62 31.60 11.78 17.10
C GLU A 62 31.20 11.10 15.78
N GLN A 63 30.62 9.90 15.84
CA GLN A 63 30.11 9.21 14.64
C GLN A 63 29.00 9.99 13.94
N ILE A 64 28.03 10.51 14.69
CA ILE A 64 26.96 11.35 14.14
C ILE A 64 27.56 12.62 13.51
N TYR A 65 28.53 13.24 14.15
CA TYR A 65 29.20 14.43 13.61
C TYR A 65 29.92 14.15 12.28
N ASP A 66 30.60 13.01 12.18
CA ASP A 66 31.24 12.56 10.94
C ASP A 66 30.23 12.25 9.83
N ILE A 67 29.10 11.64 10.19
CA ILE A 67 27.95 11.40 9.30
C ILE A 67 27.37 12.74 8.81
N CYS A 68 27.16 13.70 9.71
CA CYS A 68 26.69 15.05 9.39
C CYS A 68 27.68 15.82 8.51
N ARG A 69 28.99 15.60 8.65
CA ARG A 69 29.99 16.15 7.72
C ARG A 69 29.89 15.57 6.31
N ASN A 70 29.42 14.33 6.19
CA ASN A 70 29.18 13.65 4.91
C ASN A 70 27.69 13.67 4.52
N LEU A 71 27.06 14.85 4.68
CA LEU A 71 25.66 15.12 4.33
C LEU A 71 25.29 14.62 2.92
N ASP A 72 26.17 14.81 1.93
CA ASP A 72 25.96 14.34 0.55
C ASP A 72 25.88 12.81 0.44
N GLY A 73 26.66 12.07 1.23
CA GLY A 73 26.63 10.61 1.27
C GLY A 73 25.34 10.08 1.92
N VAL A 74 24.93 10.70 3.02
CA VAL A 74 23.71 10.36 3.76
C VAL A 74 22.46 10.67 2.93
N MET A 75 22.42 11.85 2.31
CA MET A 75 21.30 12.25 1.44
C MET A 75 21.18 11.34 0.20
N ARG A 76 22.31 10.85 -0.34
CA ARG A 76 22.31 9.83 -1.41
C ARG A 76 21.79 8.47 -0.95
N MET A 77 22.06 8.04 0.28
CA MET A 77 21.49 6.80 0.82
C MET A 77 19.99 6.95 0.92
N PHE A 78 19.47 7.94 1.68
CA PHE A 78 18.03 8.17 1.82
C PHE A 78 17.30 8.30 0.47
N SER A 79 17.94 8.92 -0.54
CA SER A 79 17.38 9.00 -1.89
C SER A 79 17.26 7.63 -2.57
N LYS A 80 18.21 6.72 -2.37
CA LYS A 80 18.14 5.35 -2.89
C LYS A 80 17.08 4.52 -2.19
N GLU A 81 16.99 4.55 -0.87
CA GLU A 81 15.95 3.81 -0.16
C GLU A 81 14.54 4.34 -0.53
N LEU A 82 14.40 5.65 -0.72
CA LEU A 82 13.15 6.25 -1.21
C LEU A 82 12.85 5.83 -2.66
N GLN A 83 13.87 5.79 -3.52
CA GLN A 83 13.74 5.32 -4.90
C GLN A 83 13.36 3.83 -4.98
N GLU A 84 13.91 2.99 -4.10
CA GLU A 84 13.56 1.57 -4.02
C GLU A 84 12.13 1.36 -3.50
N LEU A 85 11.68 2.15 -2.51
CA LEU A 85 10.28 2.16 -2.06
C LEU A 85 9.32 2.55 -3.19
N ASP A 86 9.64 3.59 -3.95
CA ASP A 86 8.84 4.02 -5.10
C ASP A 86 8.80 2.92 -6.17
N ARG A 87 9.93 2.29 -6.47
CA ARG A 87 10.01 1.18 -7.43
C ARG A 87 9.13 0.01 -7.02
N ASN A 88 9.20 -0.41 -5.75
CA ASN A 88 8.37 -1.51 -5.23
C ASN A 88 6.88 -1.16 -5.24
N SER A 89 6.53 0.10 -4.97
CA SER A 89 5.14 0.57 -5.01
C SER A 89 4.56 0.55 -6.43
N VAL A 90 5.37 0.97 -7.42
CA VAL A 90 4.98 0.91 -8.84
C VAL A 90 4.83 -0.53 -9.32
N GLU A 91 5.76 -1.41 -8.95
CA GLU A 91 5.71 -2.84 -9.31
C GLU A 91 4.45 -3.51 -8.74
N LEU A 92 4.14 -3.25 -7.46
CA LEU A 92 2.91 -3.73 -6.83
C LEU A 92 1.65 -3.22 -7.55
N MET A 93 1.62 -1.94 -7.93
CA MET A 93 0.49 -1.37 -8.65
C MET A 93 0.29 -2.02 -10.03
N VAL A 94 1.38 -2.29 -10.76
CA VAL A 94 1.32 -3.01 -12.05
C VAL A 94 0.79 -4.42 -11.86
N ASP A 95 1.25 -5.14 -10.84
CA ASP A 95 0.78 -6.49 -10.54
C ASP A 95 -0.71 -6.53 -10.18
N GLU A 96 -1.20 -5.56 -9.40
CA GLU A 96 -2.61 -5.44 -9.06
C GLU A 96 -3.46 -5.13 -10.30
N MET A 97 -3.02 -4.19 -11.14
CA MET A 97 -3.70 -3.87 -12.41
C MET A 97 -3.74 -5.08 -13.35
N GLN A 98 -2.65 -5.85 -13.44
CA GLN A 98 -2.59 -7.05 -14.26
C GLN A 98 -3.57 -8.12 -13.75
N LYS A 99 -3.65 -8.34 -12.44
CA LYS A 99 -4.64 -9.26 -11.84
C LYS A 99 -6.08 -8.84 -12.13
N ASP A 100 -6.38 -7.55 -12.10
CA ASP A 100 -7.73 -7.05 -12.39
C ASP A 100 -8.08 -7.16 -13.88
N LEU A 101 -7.10 -6.96 -14.77
CA LEU A 101 -7.27 -7.23 -16.20
C LEU A 101 -7.54 -8.72 -16.46
N ASP A 102 -6.82 -9.61 -15.80
CA ASP A 102 -7.00 -11.05 -15.96
C ASP A 102 -8.39 -11.50 -15.48
N LYS A 103 -8.83 -11.04 -14.29
CA LYS A 103 -10.21 -11.28 -13.81
C LYS A 103 -11.26 -10.75 -14.79
N THR A 104 -11.02 -9.59 -15.39
CA THR A 104 -11.94 -8.99 -16.36
C THR A 104 -12.01 -9.82 -17.64
N ARG A 105 -10.87 -10.31 -18.12
CA ARG A 105 -10.80 -11.24 -19.27
C ARG A 105 -11.53 -12.54 -19.00
N GLU A 106 -11.35 -13.14 -17.83
CA GLU A 106 -12.06 -14.36 -17.43
C GLU A 106 -13.59 -14.17 -17.46
N LYS A 107 -14.09 -13.08 -16.86
CA LYS A 107 -15.51 -12.73 -16.87
C LYS A 107 -16.04 -12.50 -18.29
N LEU A 108 -15.25 -11.87 -19.16
CA LEU A 108 -15.61 -11.66 -20.57
C LEU A 108 -15.74 -13.00 -21.30
N VAL A 109 -14.79 -13.92 -21.12
CA VAL A 109 -14.84 -15.26 -21.72
C VAL A 109 -16.06 -16.03 -21.23
N GLU A 110 -16.35 -15.99 -19.93
CA GLU A 110 -17.54 -16.65 -19.37
C GLU A 110 -18.84 -16.06 -19.93
N THR A 111 -18.92 -14.74 -20.02
CA THR A 111 -20.09 -14.05 -20.58
C THR A 111 -20.28 -14.39 -22.06
N ARG A 112 -19.18 -14.46 -22.83
CA ARG A 112 -19.22 -14.84 -24.24
C ARG A 112 -19.72 -16.28 -24.43
N LYS A 113 -19.23 -17.23 -23.62
CA LYS A 113 -19.74 -18.62 -23.63
C LYS A 113 -21.24 -18.67 -23.31
N LYS A 114 -21.69 -17.92 -22.29
CA LYS A 114 -23.13 -17.85 -21.95
C LYS A 114 -23.96 -17.28 -23.10
N MET A 115 -23.44 -16.28 -23.81
CA MET A 115 -24.09 -15.70 -24.98
C MET A 115 -24.19 -16.71 -26.12
N GLU A 116 -23.09 -17.40 -26.45
CA GLU A 116 -23.07 -18.46 -27.48
C GLU A 116 -24.09 -19.58 -27.16
N THR A 117 -24.18 -20.01 -25.89
CA THR A 117 -25.19 -21.02 -25.50
C THR A 117 -26.62 -20.52 -25.63
N LYS A 118 -26.88 -19.24 -25.34
CA LYS A 118 -28.21 -18.65 -25.49
C LYS A 118 -28.59 -18.50 -26.96
N ASP A 119 -27.65 -18.11 -27.81
CA ASP A 119 -27.87 -18.03 -29.25
C ASP A 119 -28.19 -19.41 -29.83
N GLN A 120 -27.49 -20.46 -29.42
CA GLN A 120 -27.82 -21.83 -29.83
C GLN A 120 -29.24 -22.23 -29.41
N GLN A 121 -29.64 -21.98 -28.16
CA GLN A 121 -31.00 -22.25 -27.68
C GLN A 121 -32.06 -21.45 -28.44
N LEU A 122 -31.78 -20.19 -28.78
CA LEU A 122 -32.67 -19.37 -29.60
C LEU A 122 -32.85 -19.98 -30.99
N THR A 123 -31.75 -20.39 -31.65
CA THR A 123 -31.84 -21.00 -32.99
C THR A 123 -32.60 -22.34 -32.98
N GLU A 124 -32.52 -23.12 -31.90
CA GLU A 124 -33.32 -24.34 -31.75
C GLU A 124 -34.81 -24.02 -31.59
N LYS A 125 -35.14 -23.04 -30.73
CA LYS A 125 -36.54 -22.61 -30.54
C LYS A 125 -37.14 -22.02 -31.81
N ASP A 126 -36.38 -21.25 -32.58
CA ASP A 126 -36.85 -20.69 -33.85
C ASP A 126 -37.21 -21.79 -34.86
N LYS A 127 -36.39 -22.85 -34.96
CA LYS A 127 -36.68 -24.03 -35.79
C LYS A 127 -37.95 -24.76 -35.33
N GLU A 128 -38.12 -24.91 -34.02
CA GLU A 128 -39.29 -25.56 -33.43
C GLU A 128 -40.58 -24.77 -33.69
N ILE A 129 -40.52 -23.44 -33.55
CA ILE A 129 -41.62 -22.53 -33.89
C ILE A 129 -41.96 -22.62 -35.39
N GLU A 130 -40.96 -22.71 -36.26
CA GLU A 130 -41.17 -22.81 -37.71
C GLU A 130 -41.83 -24.14 -38.11
N LEU A 131 -41.46 -25.24 -37.46
CA LEU A 131 -42.12 -26.54 -37.61
C LEU A 131 -43.59 -26.48 -37.15
N LEU A 132 -43.83 -25.97 -35.95
CA LEU A 132 -45.19 -25.83 -35.41
C LEU A 132 -46.07 -24.94 -36.28
N LYS A 133 -45.52 -23.84 -36.84
CA LYS A 133 -46.25 -23.00 -37.80
C LYS A 133 -46.65 -23.76 -39.06
N LYS A 134 -45.77 -24.59 -39.62
CA LYS A 134 -46.08 -25.42 -40.79
C LYS A 134 -47.17 -26.46 -40.48
N GLU A 135 -47.10 -27.12 -39.33
CA GLU A 135 -48.12 -28.08 -38.91
C GLU A 135 -49.49 -27.40 -38.74
N LEU A 136 -49.52 -26.22 -38.13
CA LEU A 136 -50.73 -25.45 -37.90
C LEU A 136 -51.36 -24.96 -39.23
N GLU A 137 -50.52 -24.57 -40.20
CA GLU A 137 -50.95 -24.23 -41.56
C GLU A 137 -51.57 -25.44 -42.29
N ASN A 138 -50.93 -26.61 -42.19
CA ASN A 138 -51.43 -27.85 -42.79
C ASN A 138 -52.77 -28.27 -42.17
N MET A 139 -52.91 -28.18 -40.84
CA MET A 139 -54.15 -28.48 -40.14
C MET A 139 -55.29 -27.52 -40.54
N LYS A 140 -54.99 -26.23 -40.74
CA LYS A 140 -55.98 -25.26 -41.24
C LYS A 140 -56.50 -25.63 -42.64
N LYS A 141 -55.60 -25.98 -43.57
CA LYS A 141 -55.99 -26.42 -44.91
C LYS A 141 -56.88 -27.66 -44.87
N LEU A 142 -56.51 -28.66 -44.08
CA LEU A 142 -57.32 -29.87 -43.88
C LEU A 142 -58.71 -29.57 -43.30
N TYR A 143 -58.81 -28.60 -42.39
CA TYR A 143 -60.10 -28.20 -41.82
C TYR A 143 -60.97 -27.45 -42.84
N GLU A 144 -60.38 -26.63 -43.70
CA GLU A 144 -61.07 -25.95 -44.80
C GLU A 144 -61.54 -26.90 -45.89
N GLU A 145 -60.77 -27.96 -46.19
CA GLU A 145 -61.13 -29.00 -47.17
C GLU A 145 -62.24 -29.94 -46.71
N ASN A 146 -62.42 -30.10 -45.39
CA ASN A 146 -63.45 -30.97 -44.79
C ASN A 146 -64.76 -30.24 -44.42
N LYS A 147 -64.91 -28.98 -44.83
CA LYS A 147 -66.07 -28.14 -44.56
C LYS A 147 -66.92 -27.94 -45.82
#